data_AF-A0A0N7ID64-F1
#
_entry.id   AF-A0A0N7ID64-F1
#
_cell.length_a   1.000
_cell.length_b   1.000
_cell.length_c   1.000
_cell.angle_alpha   90.00
_cell.angle_beta   90.00
_cell.angle_gamma   90.00
#
_symmetry.space_group_name_H-M   'P 1'
#
loop_
_entity.id
_entity.type
_entity.pdbx_description
1 polymer ?
#
loop_
_entity_poly.entity_id
_entity_poly.type
_entity_poly.pdbx_seq_one_letter_code
_entity_poly.pdbx_strand_id
1 'polypeptide(L)'
;RHKVCQVHAKAPTVLVAGLRQRFCQQCSRFHELSEFDGTKRSCRRRLAGHNERRRKTSQGTKLEDNQCRQINGKGTPKLTFSSNNTSLKNYQIL
;
A
#
# COMPACT_ATOMS: atom_id res chain seq x y z
N ARG A 1 18.90 2.46 8.11
CA ARG A 1 18.49 3.88 8.36
C ARG A 1 18.98 4.74 7.20
N HIS A 2 18.16 5.61 6.61
CA HIS A 2 18.56 6.39 5.42
C HIS A 2 19.58 7.47 5.77
N LYS A 3 20.48 7.81 4.83
CA LYS A 3 21.46 8.91 4.97
C LYS A 3 20.82 10.27 4.65
N VAL A 4 19.77 10.63 5.40
CA VAL A 4 19.06 11.90 5.27
C VAL A 4 18.61 12.35 6.66
N CYS A 5 18.71 13.65 6.97
CA CYS A 5 18.22 14.16 8.25
C CYS A 5 16.69 14.17 8.28
N GLN A 6 16.11 14.22 9.48
CA GLN A 6 14.66 14.16 9.65
C GLN A 6 13.93 15.33 8.97
N VAL A 7 14.56 16.50 8.92
CA VAL A 7 14.02 17.72 8.28
C VAL A 7 13.90 17.49 6.77
N HIS A 8 14.99 17.12 6.09
CA HIS A 8 14.97 16.87 4.64
C HIS A 8 14.11 15.66 4.24
N ALA A 9 13.98 14.65 5.11
CA ALA A 9 13.08 13.53 4.87
C ALA A 9 11.60 13.90 4.90
N LYS A 10 11.22 14.97 5.61
CA LYS A 10 9.83 15.45 5.73
C LYS A 10 9.54 16.69 4.89
N ALA A 11 10.58 17.39 4.43
CA ALA A 11 10.46 18.63 3.66
C ALA A 11 9.64 18.42 2.37
N PRO A 12 8.71 19.34 2.05
CA PRO A 12 7.92 19.25 0.83
C PRO A 12 8.76 19.50 -0.43
N THR A 13 9.89 20.19 -0.33
CA THR A 13 10.82 20.45 -1.42
C THR A 13 12.21 20.71 -0.84
N VAL A 14 13.24 20.21 -1.53
CA VAL A 14 14.65 20.42 -1.22
C VAL A 14 15.36 20.76 -2.53
N LEU A 15 16.26 21.73 -2.51
CA LEU A 15 17.11 22.03 -3.66
C LEU A 15 18.36 21.14 -3.59
N VAL A 16 18.51 20.23 -4.56
CA VAL A 16 19.67 19.32 -4.64
C VAL A 16 20.20 19.38 -6.07
N ALA A 17 21.48 19.72 -6.23
CA ALA A 17 22.10 19.91 -7.55
C ALA A 17 21.32 20.89 -8.46
N GLY A 18 20.75 21.95 -7.88
CA GLY A 18 19.95 22.95 -8.62
C GLY A 18 18.53 22.50 -8.99
N LEU A 19 18.16 21.25 -8.70
CA LEU A 19 16.83 20.72 -9.00
C LEU A 19 15.94 20.73 -7.76
N ARG A 20 14.65 21.03 -7.95
CA ARG A 20 13.64 20.92 -6.89
C ARG A 20 13.25 19.46 -6.75
N GLN A 21 13.69 18.85 -5.65
CA GLN A 21 13.50 17.45 -5.37
C GLN A 21 12.70 17.22 -4.08
N ARG A 22 12.16 16.03 -3.92
CA ARG A 22 11.50 15.55 -2.71
C ARG A 22 11.96 14.14 -2.40
N PHE A 23 12.07 13.82 -1.11
CA PHE A 23 12.44 12.49 -0.63
C PHE A 23 11.27 11.51 -0.78
N CYS A 24 11.46 10.41 -1.50
CA CYS A 24 10.49 9.33 -1.60
C CYS A 24 10.69 8.32 -0.47
N GLN A 25 9.69 8.15 0.40
CA GLN A 25 9.79 7.24 1.55
C GLN A 25 9.92 5.76 1.15
N GLN A 26 9.36 5.39 0.00
CA GLN A 26 9.34 4.01 -0.49
C GLN A 26 10.60 3.62 -1.27
N CYS A 27 11.27 4.60 -1.86
CA CYS A 27 12.50 4.39 -2.63
C CYS A 27 13.76 4.81 -1.86
N SER A 28 13.57 5.55 -0.77
CA SER A 28 14.66 6.05 0.07
C SER A 28 15.66 6.92 -0.69
N ARG A 29 15.19 7.63 -1.73
CA ARG A 29 15.96 8.45 -2.66
C ARG A 29 15.22 9.76 -2.94
N PHE A 30 15.96 10.77 -3.38
CA PHE A 30 15.39 12.02 -3.89
C PHE A 30 14.96 11.84 -5.35
N HIS A 31 13.78 12.36 -5.65
CA HIS A 31 13.22 12.43 -7.00
C HIS A 31 12.79 13.86 -7.27
N GLU A 32 12.73 14.27 -8.53
CA GLU A 32 12.20 15.59 -8.89
C GLU A 32 10.73 15.73 -8.45
N LEU A 33 10.29 16.94 -8.13
CA LEU A 33 8.89 17.20 -7.75
C LEU A 33 7.88 16.73 -8.81
N SER A 34 8.27 16.74 -10.09
CA SER A 34 7.50 16.25 -11.23
C SER A 34 7.13 14.76 -11.10
N GLU A 35 7.88 13.96 -10.33
CA GLU A 35 7.63 12.54 -10.13
C GLU A 35 6.60 12.22 -9.03
N PHE A 36 6.04 13.24 -8.36
CA PHE A 36 5.10 13.06 -7.25
C PHE A 36 3.71 13.59 -7.58
N ASP A 37 2.69 12.88 -7.11
CA ASP A 37 1.31 13.37 -7.09
C ASP A 37 1.10 14.21 -5.83
N GLY A 38 1.70 15.40 -5.78
CA GLY A 38 1.55 16.49 -4.79
C GLY A 38 1.37 16.08 -3.31
N THR A 39 0.18 15.58 -2.99
CA THR A 39 -0.21 15.08 -1.66
C THR A 39 0.52 13.79 -1.24
N LYS A 40 1.05 13.01 -2.17
CA LYS A 40 1.71 11.73 -1.88
C LYS A 40 3.20 11.89 -1.60
N ARG A 41 3.71 11.10 -0.64
CA ARG A 41 5.14 11.04 -0.24
C ARG A 41 5.92 9.89 -0.91
N SER A 42 5.28 9.20 -1.85
CA SER A 42 5.87 8.18 -2.73
C SER A 42 5.79 8.66 -4.18
N CYS A 43 6.81 8.36 -4.98
CA CYS A 43 6.79 8.67 -6.40
C CYS A 43 5.70 7.89 -7.16
N ARG A 44 5.24 8.45 -8.29
CA ARG A 44 4.20 7.89 -9.16
C ARG A 44 4.44 6.43 -9.52
N ARG A 45 5.69 6.09 -9.86
CA ARG A 45 6.11 4.73 -10.22
C ARG A 45 5.77 3.69 -9.15
N ARG A 46 6.01 4.01 -7.87
CA ARG A 46 5.69 3.09 -6.76
C ARG A 46 4.19 3.07 -6.47
N LEU A 47 3.54 4.24 -6.57
CA LEU A 47 2.11 4.39 -6.30
C LEU A 47 1.24 3.57 -7.27
N ALA A 48 1.61 3.52 -8.56
CA ALA A 48 0.91 2.71 -9.56
C ALA A 48 0.76 1.24 -9.13
N GLY A 49 1.87 0.61 -8.69
CA GLY A 49 1.84 -0.78 -8.22
C GLY A 49 1.10 -1.00 -6.89
N HIS A 50 0.99 0.03 -6.04
CA HIS A 50 0.12 -0.03 -4.86
C HIS A 50 -1.36 0.07 -5.25
N ASN A 51 -1.70 0.97 -6.18
CA ASN A 51 -3.06 1.19 -6.62
C ASN A 51 -3.62 -0.04 -7.36
N GLU A 52 -2.83 -0.67 -8.22
CA GLU A 52 -3.25 -1.87 -8.94
C GLU A 52 -3.58 -3.03 -7.98
N ARG A 53 -2.69 -3.31 -7.01
CA ARG A 53 -2.94 -4.36 -6.01
C ARG A 53 -4.20 -4.07 -5.18
N ARG A 54 -4.41 -2.82 -4.77
CA ARG A 54 -5.64 -2.44 -4.06
C ARG A 54 -6.89 -2.65 -4.90
N ARG A 55 -6.87 -2.31 -6.20
CA ARG A 55 -8.01 -2.56 -7.12
C ARG A 55 -8.33 -4.06 -7.22
N LYS A 56 -7.33 -4.93 -7.35
CA LYS A 56 -7.52 -6.40 -7.41
C LYS A 56 -8.14 -6.95 -6.12
N THR A 57 -7.66 -6.50 -4.96
CA THR A 57 -8.25 -6.91 -3.67
C THR A 57 -9.68 -6.42 -3.49
N SER A 58 -10.02 -5.23 -3.98
CA SER A 58 -11.38 -4.69 -3.92
C SER A 58 -12.34 -5.31 -4.94
N GLN A 59 -11.84 -5.88 -6.03
CA GLN A 59 -12.64 -6.55 -7.07
C GLN A 59 -12.83 -8.06 -6.79
N GLY A 60 -11.97 -8.67 -5.97
CA GLY A 60 -12.04 -10.09 -5.61
C GLY A 60 -13.17 -10.48 -4.65
N THR A 61 -14.09 -9.58 -4.30
CA THR A 61 -15.26 -9.90 -3.45
C THR A 61 -16.57 -9.97 -4.22
N LYS A 62 -16.56 -9.82 -5.55
CA LYS A 62 -17.74 -10.05 -6.38
C LYS A 62 -17.37 -10.85 -7.62
N LEU A 63 -17.93 -12.07 -7.65
CA LEU A 63 -18.12 -12.99 -8.77
C LEU A 63 -17.16 -14.20 -8.83
N GLU A 64 -17.80 -15.35 -8.53
CA GLU A 64 -17.58 -16.72 -9.00
C GLU A 64 -16.78 -17.70 -8.10
N ASP A 65 -17.54 -18.33 -7.20
CA ASP A 65 -17.36 -19.74 -6.83
C ASP A 65 -17.77 -20.66 -8.01
N ASN A 66 -17.13 -21.84 -8.06
CA ASN A 66 -17.27 -23.00 -8.98
C ASN A 66 -16.28 -22.94 -10.18
N GLN A 67 -15.28 -23.81 -10.34
CA GLN A 67 -15.27 -25.25 -10.10
C GLN A 67 -13.82 -25.75 -9.95
N CYS A 68 -13.61 -26.69 -9.02
CA CYS A 68 -12.37 -27.42 -8.81
C CYS A 68 -12.23 -28.65 -9.74
N ARG A 69 -11.01 -29.17 -9.91
CA ARG A 69 -10.63 -30.61 -10.03
C ARG A 69 -9.08 -30.70 -9.96
N GLN A 70 -8.45 -31.05 -8.84
CA GLN A 70 -8.27 -32.35 -8.15
C GLN A 70 -7.26 -33.31 -8.80
N ILE A 71 -6.19 -33.65 -8.05
CA ILE A 71 -5.63 -34.98 -7.67
C ILE A 71 -4.39 -34.72 -6.78
N ASN A 72 -4.10 -35.29 -5.60
CA ASN A 72 -4.60 -36.40 -4.78
C ASN A 72 -4.16 -36.20 -3.30
N GLY A 73 -4.93 -36.71 -2.34
CA GLY A 73 -4.32 -37.33 -1.15
C GLY A 73 -4.68 -36.82 0.26
N LYS A 74 -5.83 -37.28 0.77
CA LYS A 74 -6.11 -37.73 2.16
C LYS A 74 -6.13 -36.70 3.33
N GLY A 75 -7.30 -36.59 3.97
CA GLY A 75 -7.40 -36.34 5.42
C GLY A 75 -8.48 -35.37 5.90
N THR A 76 -9.75 -35.83 5.94
CA THR A 76 -10.81 -35.58 6.96
C THR A 76 -11.23 -34.16 7.43
N PRO A 77 -12.51 -33.98 7.85
CA PRO A 77 -13.18 -32.66 7.87
C PRO A 77 -13.35 -32.01 9.27
N LYS A 78 -13.73 -30.71 9.23
CA LYS A 78 -14.28 -29.82 10.29
C LYS A 78 -13.27 -29.33 11.35
N LEU A 79 -13.23 -28.06 11.70
CA LEU A 79 -14.25 -27.36 12.48
C LEU A 79 -14.34 -25.86 12.14
N THR A 80 -15.58 -25.36 12.09
CA THR A 80 -15.93 -23.94 12.20
C THR A 80 -15.61 -23.45 13.61
N PHE A 81 -14.89 -22.34 13.74
CA PHE A 81 -15.02 -21.48 14.92
C PHE A 81 -15.29 -20.05 14.46
N SER A 82 -16.56 -19.67 14.59
CA SER A 82 -16.98 -18.28 14.61
C SER A 82 -16.27 -17.57 15.76
N SER A 83 -15.36 -16.65 15.44
CA SER A 83 -14.94 -15.61 16.38
C SER A 83 -15.50 -14.29 15.90
N ASN A 84 -16.71 -14.03 16.38
CA ASN A 84 -17.20 -12.67 16.51
C ASN A 84 -16.33 -11.97 17.56
N ASN A 85 -15.50 -11.02 17.15
CA ASN A 85 -15.04 -9.97 18.06
C ASN A 85 -15.20 -8.60 17.40
N THR A 86 -16.36 -8.02 17.68
CA THR A 86 -16.70 -6.62 17.48
C THR A 86 -15.82 -5.76 18.38
N SER A 87 -14.81 -5.09 17.83
CA SER A 87 -14.37 -3.79 18.37
C SER A 87 -13.36 -3.16 17.42
N LEU A 88 -13.78 -2.13 16.69
CA LEU A 88 -12.96 -0.95 16.41
C LEU A 88 -13.91 0.18 16.02
N LYS A 89 -14.47 0.73 17.10
CA LYS A 89 -14.92 2.09 17.38
C LYS A 89 -14.97 3.05 16.18
N ASN A 90 -16.20 3.50 15.92
CA ASN A 90 -16.56 4.73 15.24
C ASN A 90 -15.65 5.90 15.67
N TYR A 91 -15.05 6.58 14.70
CA TYR A 91 -14.54 7.93 14.88
C TYR A 91 -15.43 8.87 14.08
N GLN A 92 -16.29 9.57 14.81
CA GLN A 92 -17.05 10.74 14.38
C GLN A 92 -16.05 11.84 14.02
N ILE A 93 -16.12 12.33 12.79
CA ILE A 93 -15.44 13.54 12.33
C ILE A 93 -16.24 14.73 12.88
N LEU A 94 -15.58 15.60 13.63
CA LEU A 94 -15.92 17.02 13.74
C LEU A 94 -14.97 17.78 12.81
#